data_AF-A0A7V4GXC7-F1
#
_entry.id   AF-A0A7V4GXC7-F1
#
_cell.length_a   1.000
_cell.length_b   1.000
_cell.length_c   1.000
_cell.angle_alpha   90.00
_cell.angle_beta   90.00
_cell.angle_gamma   90.00
#
_symmetry.space_group_name_H-M   'P 1'
#
loop_
_entity.id
_entity.type
_entity.pdbx_description
1 polymer ?
#
loop_
_entity_poly.entity_id
_entity_poly.type
_entity_poly.pdbx_seq_one_letter_code
_entity_poly.pdbx_strand_id
1 'polypeptide(L)'
;EFSVQKPSTDTIAVDAFNQPFRDTNGNLVFRPGGHGALLENLQSLQADLIFIKNIDNIVPDHLKEPTVHWKKVLGGILLSLRERVFYFLENLRKNPSSELINEALLFVEQEFHYNVKKSGNQKEFIDFLIDKLDRPIRVCGMVKNEGEPGGGPFWVRQTDGTLSLQIVELSQINHKDAEQWEIVRKSTHFNPVDLVCSIRKPDGTNYELPKFRDPQTGFISIKSKDGKELKALELPGLWNGSMAGWNTVFVDVPLETFNPVKTVFDLLRDAHQ
;
A
#
# COMPACT_ATOMS: atom_id res chain seq x y z
N GLU A 1 23.57 0.28 4.80
CA GLU A 1 23.19 -0.02 6.20
C GLU A 1 21.81 -0.67 6.19
N PHE A 2 21.55 -1.68 7.02
CA PHE A 2 20.24 -2.34 7.06
C PHE A 2 19.27 -1.51 7.89
N SER A 3 18.05 -1.31 7.39
CA SER A 3 16.96 -0.72 8.16
C SER A 3 16.19 -1.84 8.85
N VAL A 4 16.11 -1.81 10.18
CA VAL A 4 15.27 -2.71 10.97
C VAL A 4 14.06 -1.96 11.51
N GLN A 5 13.00 -2.69 11.84
CA GLN A 5 11.83 -2.09 12.48
C GLN A 5 12.23 -1.34 13.76
N LYS A 6 11.71 -0.12 13.95
CA LYS A 6 11.95 0.65 15.18
C LYS A 6 11.21 -0.01 16.34
N PRO A 7 11.86 -0.29 17.49
CA PRO A 7 11.18 -0.86 18.67
C PRO A 7 9.99 -0.03 19.16
N SER A 8 9.98 1.28 18.90
CA SER A 8 8.86 2.19 19.21
C SER A 8 7.56 1.89 18.44
N THR A 9 7.62 1.03 17.42
CA THR A 9 6.45 0.59 16.64
C THR A 9 5.91 -0.76 17.10
N ASP A 10 6.55 -1.38 18.09
CA ASP A 10 6.08 -2.63 18.67
C ASP A 10 4.77 -2.41 19.43
N THR A 11 3.87 -3.37 19.32
CA THR A 11 2.57 -3.35 19.99
C THR A 11 2.58 -4.30 21.18
N ILE A 12 1.85 -3.93 22.23
CA ILE A 12 1.70 -4.79 23.40
C ILE A 12 0.89 -6.04 23.01
N ALA A 13 1.40 -7.22 23.37
CA ALA A 13 0.64 -8.46 23.23
C ALA A 13 -0.38 -8.57 24.37
N VAL A 14 -1.55 -9.13 24.07
CA VAL A 14 -2.59 -9.43 25.05
C VAL A 14 -3.00 -10.89 24.97
N ASP A 15 -3.54 -11.43 26.06
CA ASP A 15 -4.11 -12.78 26.07
C ASP A 15 -5.50 -12.82 25.41
N ALA A 16 -6.13 -14.00 25.40
CA ALA A 16 -7.47 -14.20 24.85
C ALA A 16 -8.53 -13.24 25.43
N PHE A 17 -8.35 -12.77 26.67
CA PHE A 17 -9.24 -11.87 27.42
C PHE A 17 -8.84 -10.39 27.32
N ASN A 18 -7.91 -10.04 26.42
CA ASN A 18 -7.36 -8.70 26.24
C ASN A 18 -6.61 -8.16 27.46
N GLN A 19 -6.08 -9.02 28.33
CA GLN A 19 -5.18 -8.59 29.40
C GLN A 19 -3.73 -8.58 28.92
N PRO A 20 -2.87 -7.65 29.40
CA PRO A 20 -1.47 -7.60 29.00
C PRO A 20 -0.76 -8.95 29.18
N PHE A 21 -0.22 -9.49 28.08
CA PHE A 21 0.46 -10.77 28.09
C PHE A 21 1.83 -10.63 28.77
N ARG A 22 2.13 -11.52 29.71
CA ARG A 22 3.39 -11.55 30.43
C ARG A 22 4.16 -12.83 30.19
N ASP A 23 5.48 -12.74 30.11
CA ASP A 23 6.36 -13.90 30.04
C ASP A 23 6.49 -14.59 31.41
N THR A 24 7.27 -15.68 31.47
CA THR A 24 7.51 -16.44 32.70
C THR A 24 8.20 -15.63 33.80
N ASN A 25 8.86 -14.53 33.45
CA ASN A 25 9.52 -13.62 34.39
C ASN A 25 8.61 -12.45 34.82
N GLY A 26 7.37 -12.40 34.32
CA GLY A 26 6.40 -11.34 34.62
C GLY A 26 6.56 -10.07 33.77
N ASN A 27 7.44 -10.05 32.78
CA ASN A 27 7.64 -8.89 31.90
C ASN A 27 6.54 -8.80 30.85
N LEU A 28 6.19 -7.58 30.44
CA LEU A 28 5.28 -7.36 29.33
C LEU A 28 5.90 -7.87 28.02
N VAL A 29 5.09 -8.60 27.24
CA VAL A 29 5.50 -9.06 25.92
C VAL A 29 5.07 -8.05 24.87
N PHE A 30 6.03 -7.58 24.09
CA PHE A 30 5.80 -6.77 22.90
C PHE A 30 6.01 -7.60 21.64
N ARG A 31 5.28 -7.25 20.59
CA ARG A 31 5.38 -7.90 19.28
C ARG A 31 5.64 -6.84 18.21
N PRO A 32 6.37 -7.20 17.15
CA PRO A 32 6.53 -6.29 16.03
C PRO A 32 5.16 -5.82 15.52
N GLY A 33 5.01 -4.51 15.27
CA GLY A 33 3.78 -3.90 14.77
C GLY A 33 3.39 -4.29 13.33
N GLY A 34 3.96 -5.37 12.79
CA GLY A 34 3.67 -5.88 11.47
C GLY A 34 4.07 -4.92 10.34
N HIS A 35 3.47 -5.13 9.18
CA HIS A 35 3.84 -4.43 7.94
C HIS A 35 3.66 -2.90 8.02
N GLY A 36 2.75 -2.41 8.87
CA GLY A 36 2.55 -0.97 9.08
C GLY A 36 3.68 -0.25 9.80
N ALA A 37 4.53 -0.98 10.50
CA ALA A 37 5.73 -0.41 11.10
C ALA A 37 6.70 0.16 10.03
N LEU A 38 6.62 -0.32 8.78
CA LEU A 38 7.48 0.13 7.69
C LEU A 38 7.35 1.63 7.39
N LEU A 39 6.19 2.26 7.63
CA LEU A 39 6.00 3.69 7.34
C LEU A 39 7.03 4.58 8.05
N GLU A 40 7.38 4.23 9.28
CA GLU A 40 8.38 4.93 10.07
C GLU A 40 9.79 4.80 9.50
N ASN A 41 10.10 3.65 8.89
CA ASN A 41 11.36 3.43 8.19
C ASN A 41 11.38 4.22 6.88
N LEU A 42 10.31 4.14 6.08
CA LEU A 42 10.20 4.86 4.80
C LEU A 42 10.31 6.36 4.99
N GLN A 43 9.63 6.92 6.00
CA GLN A 43 9.65 8.35 6.28
C GLN A 43 11.07 8.88 6.57
N SER A 44 11.96 8.04 7.10
CA SER A 44 13.36 8.41 7.36
C SER A 44 14.26 8.39 6.13
N LEU A 45 13.80 7.85 5.00
CA LEU A 45 14.58 7.76 3.77
C LEU A 45 14.63 9.10 3.04
N GLN A 46 15.82 9.42 2.52
CA GLN A 46 16.07 10.56 1.64
C GLN A 46 16.10 10.07 0.18
N ALA A 47 14.96 9.64 -0.35
CA ALA A 47 14.88 9.02 -1.68
C ALA A 47 13.67 9.51 -2.50
N ASP A 48 13.86 9.69 -3.81
CA ASP A 48 12.78 10.01 -4.77
C ASP A 48 11.89 8.80 -5.08
N LEU A 49 12.52 7.63 -5.16
CA LEU A 49 11.93 6.38 -5.61
C LEU A 49 12.35 5.29 -4.62
N ILE A 50 11.36 4.56 -4.12
CA ILE A 50 11.58 3.47 -3.18
C ILE A 50 10.93 2.22 -3.74
N PHE A 51 11.72 1.19 -4.00
CA PHE A 51 11.25 -0.12 -4.43
C PHE A 51 11.03 -1.01 -3.21
N ILE A 52 9.85 -1.59 -3.10
CA ILE A 52 9.45 -2.50 -2.02
C ILE A 52 9.12 -3.85 -2.67
N LYS A 53 9.69 -4.92 -2.12
CA LYS A 53 9.47 -6.30 -2.53
C LYS A 53 9.62 -7.20 -1.31
N ASN A 54 8.83 -8.25 -1.21
CA ASN A 54 9.09 -9.29 -0.21
C ASN A 54 10.41 -10.03 -0.51
N ILE A 55 11.16 -10.34 0.55
CA ILE A 55 12.49 -10.95 0.45
C ILE A 55 12.48 -12.39 -0.09
N ASP A 56 11.35 -13.08 0.07
CA ASP A 56 11.15 -14.45 -0.38
C ASP A 56 10.70 -14.55 -1.83
N ASN A 57 10.29 -13.44 -2.46
CA ASN A 57 10.05 -13.42 -3.89
C ASN A 57 11.39 -13.26 -4.62
N ILE A 58 11.99 -14.37 -5.05
CA ILE A 58 13.33 -14.40 -5.65
C ILE A 58 13.43 -15.45 -6.75
N VAL A 59 14.36 -15.23 -7.68
CA VAL A 59 14.75 -16.19 -8.72
C VAL A 59 16.27 -16.15 -8.90
N PRO A 60 16.90 -17.20 -9.45
CA PRO A 60 18.30 -17.18 -9.88
C PRO A 60 18.59 -16.01 -10.83
N ASP A 61 19.83 -15.53 -10.84
CA ASP A 61 20.21 -14.31 -11.59
C ASP A 61 19.85 -14.37 -13.08
N HIS A 62 19.97 -15.55 -13.70
CA HIS A 62 19.66 -15.76 -15.11
C HIS A 62 18.15 -15.66 -15.44
N LEU A 63 17.27 -15.75 -14.43
CA LEU A 63 15.82 -15.61 -14.56
C LEU A 63 15.30 -14.24 -14.10
N LYS A 64 16.16 -13.32 -13.64
CA LYS A 64 15.74 -12.02 -13.08
C LYS A 64 15.27 -11.01 -14.13
N GLU A 65 15.56 -11.22 -15.41
CA GLU A 65 15.34 -10.23 -16.46
C GLU A 65 13.89 -9.69 -16.49
N PRO A 66 12.84 -10.54 -16.45
CA PRO A 66 11.46 -10.04 -16.43
C PRO A 66 11.16 -9.18 -15.20
N THR A 67 11.64 -9.58 -14.02
CA THR A 67 11.48 -8.78 -12.79
C THR A 67 12.16 -7.42 -12.94
N VAL A 68 13.37 -7.37 -13.49
CA VAL A 68 14.12 -6.12 -13.70
C VAL A 68 13.42 -5.22 -14.72
N HIS A 69 12.90 -5.79 -15.80
CA HIS A 69 12.13 -5.07 -16.80
C HIS A 69 10.90 -4.40 -16.17
N TRP A 70 10.08 -5.17 -15.47
CA TRP A 70 8.86 -4.65 -14.86
C TRP A 70 9.13 -3.68 -13.72
N LYS A 71 10.19 -3.86 -12.92
CA LYS A 71 10.66 -2.85 -11.96
C LYS A 71 10.91 -1.50 -12.64
N LYS A 72 11.56 -1.49 -13.80
CA LYS A 72 11.81 -0.25 -14.57
C LYS A 72 10.52 0.36 -15.10
N VAL A 73 9.59 -0.46 -15.59
CA VAL A 73 8.26 -0.01 -16.05
C VAL A 73 7.49 0.66 -14.91
N LEU A 74 7.36 -0.01 -13.75
CA LEU A 74 6.67 0.55 -12.57
C LEU A 74 7.34 1.85 -12.10
N GLY A 75 8.67 1.91 -12.09
CA GLY A 75 9.42 3.12 -11.77
C GLY A 75 9.18 4.26 -12.77
N GLY A 76 9.16 3.96 -14.07
CA GLY A 76 8.88 4.93 -15.13
C GLY A 76 7.46 5.50 -15.06
N ILE A 77 6.47 4.64 -14.81
CA ILE A 77 5.08 5.07 -14.57
C ILE A 77 5.02 6.01 -13.37
N LEU A 78 5.66 5.65 -12.25
CA LEU A 78 5.66 6.50 -11.06
C LEU A 78 6.29 7.87 -11.32
N LEU A 79 7.43 7.91 -12.03
CA LEU A 79 8.10 9.16 -12.36
C LEU A 79 7.22 10.06 -13.24
N SER A 80 6.60 9.49 -14.27
CA SER A 80 5.68 10.22 -15.16
C SER A 80 4.49 10.82 -14.40
N LEU A 81 3.84 10.02 -13.54
CA LEU A 81 2.73 10.48 -12.69
C LEU A 81 3.19 11.59 -11.74
N ARG A 82 4.34 11.41 -11.09
CA ARG A 82 4.90 12.39 -10.15
C ARG A 82 5.18 13.72 -10.83
N GLU A 83 5.80 13.72 -12.01
CA GLU A 83 6.08 14.95 -12.77
C GLU A 83 4.79 15.71 -13.08
N ARG A 84 3.75 15.01 -13.53
CA ARG A 84 2.43 15.61 -13.80
C ARG A 84 1.76 16.15 -12.53
N VAL A 85 1.79 15.39 -11.43
CA VAL A 85 1.27 15.83 -10.13
C VAL A 85 1.97 17.11 -9.67
N PHE A 86 3.30 17.16 -9.77
CA PHE A 86 4.08 18.32 -9.34
C PHE A 86 3.79 19.56 -10.19
N TYR A 87 3.69 19.38 -11.52
CA TYR A 87 3.29 20.43 -12.43
C TYR A 87 1.92 21.02 -12.05
N PHE A 88 0.92 20.18 -11.78
CA PHE A 88 -0.41 20.66 -11.38
C PHE A 88 -0.36 21.37 -10.01
N LEU A 89 0.30 20.80 -9.01
CA LEU A 89 0.41 21.41 -7.67
C LEU A 89 1.04 22.80 -7.72
N GLU A 90 2.11 22.97 -8.51
CA GLU A 90 2.79 24.27 -8.62
C GLU A 90 1.89 25.32 -9.27
N ASN A 91 1.15 24.95 -10.33
CA ASN A 91 0.34 25.90 -11.09
C ASN A 91 -1.03 26.17 -10.45
N LEU A 92 -1.63 25.20 -9.76
CA LEU A 92 -2.90 25.36 -9.04
C LEU A 92 -2.78 26.34 -7.86
N ARG A 93 -1.61 26.43 -7.22
CA ARG A 93 -1.34 27.34 -6.09
C ARG A 93 -1.15 28.81 -6.49
N LYS A 94 -1.11 29.11 -7.79
CA LYS A 94 -0.93 30.47 -8.32
C LYS A 94 -2.31 31.06 -8.66
N ASN A 95 -2.53 31.44 -9.92
CA ASN A 95 -3.83 31.85 -10.45
C ASN A 95 -4.14 30.98 -11.68
N PRO A 96 -4.57 29.73 -11.47
CA PRO A 96 -4.74 28.76 -12.55
C PRO A 96 -5.88 29.17 -13.49
N SER A 97 -5.70 28.95 -14.79
CA SER A 97 -6.78 29.14 -15.75
C SER A 97 -7.83 28.03 -15.61
N SER A 98 -9.04 28.27 -16.14
CA SER A 98 -10.10 27.26 -16.14
C SER A 98 -9.69 26.01 -16.93
N GLU A 99 -8.89 26.17 -17.99
CA GLU A 99 -8.37 25.06 -18.80
C GLU A 99 -7.44 24.16 -17.98
N LEU A 100 -6.50 24.73 -17.22
CA LEU A 100 -5.59 23.95 -16.36
C LEU A 100 -6.36 23.17 -15.29
N ILE A 101 -7.40 23.78 -14.71
CA ILE A 101 -8.24 23.12 -13.71
C ILE A 101 -8.96 21.93 -14.34
N ASN A 102 -9.55 22.11 -15.52
CA ASN A 102 -10.23 21.01 -16.22
C ASN A 102 -9.26 19.89 -16.62
N GLU A 103 -8.04 20.25 -17.06
CA GLU A 103 -6.97 19.28 -17.34
C GLU A 103 -6.59 18.48 -16.10
N ALA A 104 -6.43 19.15 -14.95
CA ALA A 104 -6.10 18.51 -13.69
C ALA A 104 -7.24 17.61 -13.18
N LEU A 105 -8.50 18.04 -13.33
CA LEU A 105 -9.69 17.24 -12.98
C LEU A 105 -9.74 15.95 -13.81
N LEU A 106 -9.53 16.07 -15.12
CA LEU A 106 -9.48 14.92 -16.02
C LEU A 106 -8.33 13.97 -15.64
N PHE A 107 -7.16 14.54 -15.34
CA PHE A 107 -5.98 13.76 -14.93
C PHE A 107 -6.25 12.93 -13.66
N VAL A 108 -6.81 13.53 -12.60
CA VAL A 108 -7.08 12.80 -11.35
C VAL A 108 -8.20 11.77 -11.49
N GLU A 109 -9.16 12.01 -12.39
CA GLU A 109 -10.22 11.06 -12.72
C GLU A 109 -9.67 9.87 -13.53
N GLN A 110 -8.76 10.10 -14.48
CA GLN A 110 -8.22 9.06 -15.34
C GLN A 110 -7.12 8.24 -14.67
N GLU A 111 -6.15 8.89 -14.02
CA GLU A 111 -4.97 8.22 -13.48
C GLU A 111 -5.19 7.66 -12.07
N PHE A 112 -5.94 8.37 -11.24
CA PHE A 112 -6.17 7.98 -9.84
C PHE A 112 -7.62 7.54 -9.55
N HIS A 113 -8.50 7.60 -10.55
CA HIS A 113 -9.89 7.18 -10.45
C HIS A 113 -10.67 7.89 -9.33
N TYR A 114 -10.30 9.13 -9.02
CA TYR A 114 -11.07 9.94 -8.07
C TYR A 114 -12.40 10.36 -8.67
N ASN A 115 -13.46 10.30 -7.85
CA ASN A 115 -14.77 10.80 -8.25
C ASN A 115 -14.76 12.33 -8.26
N VAL A 116 -14.80 12.91 -9.46
CA VAL A 116 -14.87 14.34 -9.66
C VAL A 116 -16.33 14.81 -9.66
N LYS A 117 -16.64 15.81 -8.84
CA LYS A 117 -17.97 16.43 -8.83
C LYS A 117 -18.26 17.09 -10.18
N LYS A 118 -19.49 16.90 -10.69
CA LYS A 118 -19.95 17.50 -11.95
C LYS A 118 -20.15 19.01 -11.90
N SER A 119 -20.25 19.58 -10.70
CA SER A 119 -20.51 21.01 -10.48
C SER A 119 -19.78 21.49 -9.24
N GLY A 120 -19.24 22.70 -9.33
CA GLY A 120 -18.52 23.40 -8.28
C GLY A 120 -18.02 24.73 -8.80
N ASN A 121 -17.63 25.62 -7.89
CA ASN A 121 -16.91 26.83 -8.27
C ASN A 121 -15.41 26.58 -8.42
N GLN A 122 -14.68 27.52 -9.03
CA GLN A 122 -13.26 27.38 -9.31
C GLN A 122 -12.43 27.07 -8.06
N LYS A 123 -12.74 27.73 -6.94
CA LYS A 123 -12.04 27.52 -5.67
C LYS A 123 -12.27 26.11 -5.12
N GLU A 124 -13.50 25.62 -5.15
CA GLU A 124 -13.83 24.26 -4.71
C GLU A 124 -13.07 23.19 -5.52
N PHE A 125 -12.92 23.39 -6.83
CA PHE A 125 -12.12 22.47 -7.65
C PHE A 125 -10.63 22.55 -7.35
N ILE A 126 -10.08 23.76 -7.14
CA ILE A 126 -8.67 23.92 -6.76
C ILE A 126 -8.41 23.26 -5.40
N ASP A 127 -9.26 23.50 -4.40
CA ASP A 127 -9.12 22.93 -3.06
C ASP A 127 -9.20 21.39 -3.11
N PHE A 128 -10.14 20.85 -3.88
CA PHE A 128 -10.24 19.41 -4.14
C PHE A 128 -8.98 18.84 -4.82
N LEU A 129 -8.52 19.49 -5.89
CA LEU A 129 -7.35 19.04 -6.65
C LEU A 129 -6.10 19.07 -5.79
N ILE A 130 -5.88 20.12 -5.00
CA ILE A 130 -4.73 20.20 -4.09
C ILE A 130 -4.83 19.10 -3.02
N ASP A 131 -6.00 18.86 -2.42
CA ASP A 131 -6.18 17.75 -1.46
C ASP A 131 -5.83 16.40 -2.09
N LYS A 132 -6.26 16.12 -3.32
CA LYS A 132 -6.01 14.83 -3.99
C LYS A 132 -4.59 14.69 -4.56
N LEU A 133 -4.02 15.75 -5.09
CA LEU A 133 -2.69 15.71 -5.71
C LEU A 133 -1.56 15.79 -4.69
N ASP A 134 -1.74 16.51 -3.57
CA ASP A 134 -0.70 16.71 -2.54
C ASP A 134 -0.61 15.52 -1.57
N ARG A 135 -0.36 14.34 -2.15
CA ARG A 135 -0.34 13.04 -1.49
C ARG A 135 0.86 12.22 -1.97
N PRO A 136 1.39 11.31 -1.14
CA PRO A 136 2.38 10.34 -1.60
C PRO A 136 1.79 9.41 -2.68
N ILE A 137 2.64 8.97 -3.61
CA ILE A 137 2.25 8.14 -4.76
C ILE A 137 2.82 6.74 -4.59
N ARG A 138 2.02 5.72 -4.90
CA ARG A 138 2.49 4.35 -5.08
C ARG A 138 1.97 3.75 -6.38
N VAL A 139 2.84 3.03 -7.08
CA VAL A 139 2.51 2.20 -8.22
C VAL A 139 2.77 0.76 -7.81
N CYS A 140 1.75 -0.09 -7.93
CA CYS A 140 1.81 -1.47 -7.45
C CYS A 140 1.63 -2.43 -8.63
N GLY A 141 2.62 -3.30 -8.84
CA GLY A 141 2.46 -4.44 -9.74
C GLY A 141 1.47 -5.44 -9.15
N MET A 142 0.51 -5.87 -9.96
CA MET A 142 -0.52 -6.86 -9.62
C MET A 142 -0.36 -8.05 -10.55
N VAL A 143 -0.33 -9.26 -9.99
CA VAL A 143 -0.27 -10.50 -10.78
C VAL A 143 -1.64 -11.16 -10.81
N LYS A 144 -1.89 -11.96 -11.84
CA LYS A 144 -3.09 -12.81 -11.88
C LYS A 144 -3.12 -13.74 -10.67
N ASN A 145 -4.27 -13.86 -10.03
CA ASN A 145 -4.45 -14.75 -8.89
C ASN A 145 -4.68 -16.19 -9.36
N GLU A 146 -3.79 -17.11 -8.98
CA GLU A 146 -3.92 -18.56 -9.26
C GLU A 146 -4.38 -19.37 -8.04
N GLY A 147 -5.04 -18.71 -7.09
CA GLY A 147 -5.54 -19.32 -5.83
C GLY A 147 -4.68 -19.00 -4.61
N GLU A 148 -3.78 -18.04 -4.72
CA GLU A 148 -2.94 -17.59 -3.61
C GLU A 148 -3.78 -16.84 -2.55
N PRO A 149 -3.64 -17.19 -1.27
CA PRO A 149 -4.33 -16.48 -0.20
C PRO A 149 -3.66 -15.11 0.06
N GLY A 150 -4.46 -14.06 0.10
CA GLY A 150 -4.06 -12.73 0.58
C GLY A 150 -4.78 -11.61 -0.14
N GLY A 151 -4.27 -10.39 0.02
CA GLY A 151 -4.93 -9.19 -0.49
C GLY A 151 -4.84 -8.98 -2.00
N GLY A 152 -5.74 -8.13 -2.50
CA GLY A 152 -5.83 -7.79 -3.92
C GLY A 152 -6.22 -6.33 -4.14
N PRO A 153 -6.26 -5.87 -5.40
CA PRO A 153 -6.68 -4.51 -5.75
C PRO A 153 -8.21 -4.38 -5.70
N PHE A 154 -8.72 -3.41 -4.94
CA PHE A 154 -10.15 -3.12 -4.85
C PHE A 154 -10.44 -1.62 -4.79
N TRP A 155 -11.67 -1.25 -5.16
CA TRP A 155 -12.23 0.06 -4.81
C TRP A 155 -12.79 0.01 -3.39
N VAL A 156 -12.31 0.90 -2.54
CA VAL A 156 -12.82 1.09 -1.19
C VAL A 156 -13.63 2.38 -1.14
N ARG A 157 -14.86 2.26 -0.64
CA ARG A 157 -15.74 3.40 -0.37
C ARG A 157 -15.43 3.95 1.02
N GLN A 158 -15.02 5.21 1.05
CA GLN A 158 -14.75 5.98 2.26
C GLN A 158 -16.04 6.41 2.95
N THR A 159 -15.93 6.86 4.20
CA THR A 159 -17.08 7.35 5.00
C THR A 159 -17.74 8.59 4.40
N ASP A 160 -17.00 9.39 3.64
CA ASP A 160 -17.50 10.56 2.91
C ASP A 160 -18.13 10.18 1.55
N GLY A 161 -18.21 8.89 1.24
CA GLY A 161 -18.77 8.35 0.00
C GLY A 161 -17.79 8.30 -1.18
N THR A 162 -16.59 8.87 -1.03
CA THR A 162 -15.57 8.84 -2.08
C THR A 162 -15.03 7.43 -2.31
N LEU A 163 -14.56 7.16 -3.53
CA LEU A 163 -13.91 5.91 -3.88
C LEU A 163 -12.41 6.11 -3.99
N SER A 164 -11.65 5.09 -3.59
CA SER A 164 -10.19 5.07 -3.68
C SER A 164 -9.70 3.67 -4.01
N LEU A 165 -8.66 3.56 -4.84
CA LEU A 165 -7.99 2.30 -5.12
C LEU A 165 -7.11 1.90 -3.94
N GLN A 166 -7.34 0.70 -3.40
CA GLN A 166 -6.58 0.18 -2.27
C GLN A 166 -6.29 -1.31 -2.42
N ILE A 167 -5.23 -1.76 -1.74
CA ILE A 167 -4.94 -3.17 -1.57
C ILE A 167 -5.71 -3.62 -0.35
N VAL A 168 -6.68 -4.52 -0.49
CA VAL A 168 -7.50 -4.98 0.64
C VAL A 168 -7.18 -6.44 0.93
N GLU A 169 -6.84 -6.74 2.18
CA GLU A 169 -6.61 -8.11 2.65
C GLU A 169 -7.96 -8.82 2.86
N LEU A 170 -8.00 -10.13 2.63
CA LEU A 170 -9.22 -10.92 2.83
C LEU A 170 -9.76 -10.81 4.27
N SER A 171 -8.89 -10.65 5.27
CA SER A 171 -9.27 -10.46 6.67
C SER A 171 -9.99 -9.15 6.95
N GLN A 172 -9.93 -8.18 6.04
CA GLN A 172 -10.63 -6.89 6.14
C GLN A 172 -12.02 -6.94 5.51
N ILE A 173 -12.38 -8.04 4.84
CA ILE A 173 -13.63 -8.18 4.11
C ILE A 173 -14.66 -8.90 4.98
N ASN A 174 -15.89 -8.38 5.01
CA ASN A 174 -16.95 -9.03 5.77
C ASN A 174 -17.46 -10.27 5.03
N HIS A 175 -17.00 -11.46 5.42
CA HIS A 175 -17.42 -12.73 4.81
C HIS A 175 -18.93 -13.05 4.93
N LYS A 176 -19.66 -12.33 5.79
CA LYS A 176 -21.12 -12.47 5.92
C LYS A 176 -21.88 -11.60 4.93
N ASP A 177 -21.21 -10.65 4.29
CA ASP A 177 -21.77 -9.79 3.26
C ASP A 177 -21.63 -10.49 1.89
N ALA A 178 -22.77 -10.90 1.33
CA ALA A 178 -22.80 -11.63 0.07
C ALA A 178 -22.32 -10.77 -1.12
N GLU A 179 -22.52 -9.45 -1.08
CA GLU A 179 -22.10 -8.54 -2.16
C GLU A 179 -20.57 -8.40 -2.16
N GLN A 180 -19.98 -8.15 -0.99
CA GLN A 180 -18.52 -8.10 -0.86
C GLN A 180 -17.87 -9.42 -1.25
N TRP A 181 -18.48 -10.54 -0.86
CA TRP A 181 -17.94 -11.86 -1.19
C TRP A 181 -18.01 -12.17 -2.69
N GLU A 182 -19.05 -11.71 -3.38
CA GLU A 182 -19.16 -11.82 -4.83
C GLU A 182 -18.08 -10.99 -5.56
N ILE A 183 -17.74 -9.81 -5.03
CA ILE A 183 -16.63 -8.99 -5.55
C ILE A 183 -15.30 -9.74 -5.42
N VAL A 184 -15.02 -10.35 -4.26
CA VAL A 184 -13.81 -11.16 -4.05
C VAL A 184 -13.75 -12.34 -5.02
N ARG A 185 -14.86 -13.07 -5.19
CA ARG A 185 -14.91 -14.22 -6.12
C ARG A 185 -14.66 -13.84 -7.58
N LYS A 186 -15.00 -12.61 -7.97
CA LYS A 186 -14.74 -12.07 -9.31
C LYS A 186 -13.37 -11.41 -9.45
N SER A 187 -12.64 -11.22 -8.36
CA SER A 187 -11.31 -10.61 -8.41
C SER A 187 -10.34 -11.53 -9.17
N THR A 188 -9.61 -10.96 -10.12
CA THR A 188 -8.69 -11.70 -11.00
C THR A 188 -7.23 -11.57 -10.60
N HIS A 189 -6.92 -10.64 -9.69
CA HIS A 189 -5.56 -10.23 -9.39
C HIS A 189 -5.26 -10.30 -7.89
N PHE A 190 -3.99 -10.51 -7.59
CA PHE A 190 -3.41 -10.61 -6.26
C PHE A 190 -2.28 -9.58 -6.11
N ASN A 191 -2.05 -9.11 -4.89
CA ASN A 191 -0.95 -8.20 -4.59
C ASN A 191 0.33 -8.97 -4.19
N PRO A 192 1.36 -9.05 -5.07
CA PRO A 192 2.64 -9.70 -4.77
C PRO A 192 3.55 -8.88 -3.85
N VAL A 193 3.10 -7.70 -3.40
CA VAL A 193 3.91 -6.69 -2.69
C VAL A 193 5.08 -6.22 -3.56
N ASP A 194 4.82 -5.95 -4.85
CA ASP A 194 5.78 -5.30 -5.75
C ASP A 194 5.39 -3.83 -5.95
N LEU A 195 5.99 -2.96 -5.15
CA LEU A 195 5.55 -1.57 -5.02
C LEU A 195 6.71 -0.63 -5.34
N VAL A 196 6.39 0.46 -6.02
CA VAL A 196 7.28 1.60 -6.17
C VAL A 196 6.60 2.81 -5.54
N CYS A 197 7.28 3.53 -4.66
CA CYS A 197 6.74 4.65 -3.92
C CYS A 197 7.54 5.94 -4.14
N SER A 198 6.82 7.06 -4.17
CA SER A 198 7.38 8.42 -4.06
C SER A 198 6.74 9.10 -2.88
N ILE A 199 7.59 9.48 -1.92
CA ILE A 199 7.18 10.10 -0.65
C ILE A 199 7.62 11.56 -0.54
N ARG A 200 8.20 12.12 -1.60
CA ARG A 200 8.67 13.51 -1.62
C ARG A 200 7.62 14.44 -2.20
N LYS A 201 7.55 15.62 -1.62
CA LYS A 201 6.82 16.78 -2.10
C LYS A 201 7.59 17.49 -3.22
N PRO A 202 6.94 18.41 -3.97
CA PRO A 202 7.62 19.26 -4.94
C PRO A 202 8.77 20.09 -4.35
N ASP A 203 8.69 20.46 -3.07
CA ASP A 203 9.72 21.22 -2.36
C ASP A 203 10.91 20.37 -1.86
N GLY A 204 10.91 19.07 -2.14
CA GLY A 204 11.95 18.13 -1.73
C GLY A 204 11.80 17.57 -0.31
N THR A 205 10.84 18.03 0.48
CA THR A 205 10.55 17.48 1.81
C THR A 205 9.72 16.20 1.72
N ASN A 206 9.77 15.35 2.74
CA ASN A 206 8.94 14.14 2.79
C ASN A 206 7.51 14.47 3.24
N TYR A 207 6.54 13.73 2.71
CA TYR A 207 5.21 13.62 3.30
C TYR A 207 5.31 12.94 4.68
N GLU A 208 4.45 13.36 5.61
CA GLU A 208 4.28 12.69 6.90
C GLU A 208 3.36 11.49 6.69
N LEU A 209 3.95 10.33 6.39
CA LEU A 209 3.23 9.14 5.93
C LEU A 209 2.12 8.67 6.88
N PRO A 210 2.26 8.76 8.22
CA PRO A 210 1.17 8.41 9.14
C PRO A 210 -0.12 9.23 8.97
N LYS A 211 -0.08 10.41 8.34
CA LYS A 211 -1.29 11.21 8.04
C LYS A 211 -2.11 10.68 6.87
N PHE A 212 -1.50 9.85 6.02
CA PHE A 212 -2.13 9.29 4.82
C PHE A 212 -2.57 7.83 4.99
N ARG A 213 -2.55 7.34 6.24
CA ARG A 213 -3.09 6.02 6.60
C ARG A 213 -4.50 6.15 7.19
N ASP A 214 -5.31 5.13 7.03
CA ASP A 214 -6.54 4.92 7.77
C ASP A 214 -6.23 4.19 9.08
N PRO A 215 -6.33 4.84 10.25
CA PRO A 215 -6.04 4.22 11.54
C PRO A 215 -7.00 3.06 11.90
N GLN A 216 -8.17 2.96 11.25
CA GLN A 216 -9.16 1.91 11.54
C GLN A 216 -8.86 0.58 10.87
N THR A 217 -7.89 0.53 9.96
CA THR A 217 -7.57 -0.66 9.15
C THR A 217 -6.52 -1.57 9.77
N GLY A 218 -6.06 -1.28 11.00
CA GLY A 218 -5.22 -2.18 11.78
C GLY A 218 -5.95 -3.50 12.06
N PHE A 219 -5.22 -4.60 12.16
CA PHE A 219 -5.82 -5.91 12.40
C PHE A 219 -5.15 -6.64 13.56
N ILE A 220 -5.90 -7.57 14.16
CA ILE A 220 -5.41 -8.38 15.27
C ILE A 220 -4.86 -9.70 14.72
N SER A 221 -3.56 -9.91 14.89
CA SER A 221 -2.92 -11.20 14.64
C SER A 221 -3.07 -12.09 15.87
N ILE A 222 -3.42 -13.36 15.66
CA ILE A 222 -3.46 -14.39 16.70
C ILE A 222 -2.27 -15.32 16.50
N LYS A 223 -1.48 -15.51 17.56
CA LYS A 223 -0.29 -16.37 17.57
C LYS A 223 -0.26 -17.20 18.86
N SER A 224 0.63 -18.17 18.92
CA SER A 224 0.92 -18.90 20.15
C SER A 224 2.35 -18.60 20.62
N LYS A 225 2.54 -18.49 21.93
CA LYS A 225 3.85 -18.43 22.59
C LYS A 225 3.78 -19.25 23.88
N ASP A 226 4.76 -20.14 24.06
CA ASP A 226 4.84 -21.01 25.24
C ASP A 226 3.54 -21.81 25.50
N GLY A 227 2.89 -22.26 24.42
CA GLY A 227 1.61 -22.99 24.48
C GLY A 227 0.38 -22.15 24.82
N LYS A 228 0.53 -20.83 25.01
CA LYS A 228 -0.58 -19.90 25.26
C LYS A 228 -0.89 -19.09 24.01
N GLU A 229 -2.18 -18.84 23.78
CA GLU A 229 -2.62 -17.91 22.76
C GLU A 229 -2.25 -16.47 23.15
N LEU A 230 -1.77 -15.70 22.18
CA LEU A 230 -1.56 -14.27 22.29
C LEU A 230 -2.15 -13.57 21.07
N LYS A 231 -2.65 -12.36 21.31
CA LYS A 231 -3.15 -11.45 20.30
C LYS A 231 -2.25 -10.22 20.25
N ALA A 232 -1.93 -9.76 19.06
CA ALA A 232 -1.14 -8.55 18.86
C ALA A 232 -1.72 -7.71 17.72
N LEU A 233 -1.75 -6.40 17.91
CA LEU A 233 -2.17 -5.45 16.88
C LEU A 233 -1.07 -5.32 15.83
N GLU A 234 -1.42 -5.55 14.57
CA GLU A 234 -0.62 -5.10 13.44
C GLU A 234 -1.07 -3.71 13.01
N LEU A 235 -0.10 -2.81 12.86
CA LEU A 235 -0.33 -1.43 12.51
C LEU A 235 -0.86 -1.33 11.06
N PRO A 236 -1.71 -0.34 10.80
CA PRO A 236 -2.05 0.03 9.43
C PRO A 236 -0.78 0.37 8.64
N GLY A 237 -0.58 -0.30 7.49
CA GLY A 237 0.61 -0.26 6.64
C GLY A 237 0.40 -0.22 5.13
N LEU A 238 1.52 -0.29 4.41
CA LEU A 238 1.58 0.10 3.00
C LEU A 238 0.87 -0.89 2.05
N TRP A 239 0.73 -2.16 2.42
CA TRP A 239 0.04 -3.19 1.62
C TRP A 239 -1.07 -3.96 2.35
N ASN A 240 -1.34 -3.67 3.62
CA ASN A 240 -2.46 -4.25 4.37
C ASN A 240 -3.68 -3.30 4.41
N GLY A 241 -3.91 -2.55 3.32
CA GLY A 241 -5.11 -1.72 3.17
C GLY A 241 -5.21 -0.46 3.99
N SER A 242 -4.10 0.04 4.56
CA SER A 242 -4.19 1.29 5.31
C SER A 242 -4.01 2.55 4.52
N MET A 243 -3.50 2.51 3.29
CA MET A 243 -3.06 3.71 2.58
C MET A 243 -4.19 4.41 1.82
N ALA A 244 -5.29 4.65 2.52
CA ALA A 244 -6.47 5.36 1.99
C ALA A 244 -6.14 6.77 1.45
N GLY A 245 -5.08 7.40 2.00
CA GLY A 245 -4.63 8.73 1.62
C GLY A 245 -3.56 8.76 0.53
N TRP A 246 -3.25 7.66 -0.14
CA TRP A 246 -2.22 7.61 -1.19
C TRP A 246 -2.82 7.65 -2.59
N ASN A 247 -2.12 8.34 -3.50
CA ASN A 247 -2.37 8.24 -4.93
C ASN A 247 -1.86 6.87 -5.40
N THR A 248 -2.79 5.97 -5.72
CA THR A 248 -2.49 4.55 -5.98
C THR A 248 -2.82 4.21 -7.42
N VAL A 249 -1.87 3.59 -8.12
CA VAL A 249 -2.06 3.02 -9.46
C VAL A 249 -1.70 1.54 -9.43
N PHE A 250 -2.54 0.72 -10.06
CA PHE A 250 -2.31 -0.71 -10.22
C PHE A 250 -1.90 -1.02 -11.65
N VAL A 251 -0.86 -1.83 -11.79
CA VAL A 251 -0.33 -2.24 -13.09
C VAL A 251 -0.37 -3.75 -13.16
N ASP A 252 -1.04 -4.29 -14.17
CA ASP A 252 -0.99 -5.73 -14.45
C ASP A 252 0.44 -6.10 -14.88
N VAL A 253 1.05 -7.04 -14.15
CA VAL A 253 2.41 -7.53 -14.43
C VAL A 253 2.38 -9.05 -14.57
N PRO A 254 3.29 -9.63 -15.39
CA PRO A 254 3.37 -11.07 -15.58
C PRO A 254 3.58 -11.82 -14.27
N LEU A 255 2.92 -12.98 -14.17
CA LEU A 255 3.02 -13.86 -12.99
C LEU A 255 4.47 -14.26 -12.68
N GLU A 256 5.32 -14.41 -13.69
CA GLU A 256 6.76 -14.73 -13.55
C GLU A 256 7.57 -13.68 -12.77
N THR A 257 7.02 -12.49 -12.49
CA THR A 257 7.63 -11.51 -11.57
C THR A 257 7.41 -11.85 -10.09
N PHE A 258 6.58 -12.88 -9.82
CA PHE A 258 6.19 -13.33 -8.49
C PHE A 258 6.52 -14.81 -8.26
N ASN A 259 7.67 -15.06 -7.62
CA ASN A 259 8.14 -16.41 -7.27
C ASN A 259 8.49 -16.47 -5.78
N PRO A 260 7.48 -16.57 -4.89
CA PRO A 260 7.71 -16.62 -3.45
C PRO A 260 8.20 -18.00 -2.98
N VAL A 261 9.16 -18.00 -2.06
CA VAL A 261 9.62 -19.20 -1.34
C VAL A 261 9.06 -19.19 0.09
N LYS A 262 7.95 -19.88 0.32
CA LYS A 262 7.31 -19.99 1.65
C LYS A 262 7.77 -21.22 2.43
N THR A 263 8.12 -22.27 1.71
CA THR A 263 8.60 -23.55 2.24
C THR A 263 9.83 -24.02 1.48
N VAL A 264 10.60 -24.94 2.06
CA VAL A 264 11.78 -25.52 1.39
C VAL A 264 11.42 -26.24 0.07
N PHE A 265 10.19 -26.77 -0.04
CA PHE A 265 9.73 -27.45 -1.25
C PHE A 265 9.48 -26.49 -2.42
N ASP A 266 9.26 -25.20 -2.15
CA ASP A 266 9.08 -24.22 -3.23
C ASP A 266 10.36 -24.08 -4.06
N LEU A 267 11.54 -24.30 -3.47
CA LEU A 267 12.82 -24.28 -4.19
C LEU A 267 12.93 -25.36 -5.28
N LEU A 268 12.07 -26.38 -5.28
CA LEU A 268 12.06 -27.42 -6.32
C LEU A 268 11.31 -27.00 -7.59
N ARG A 269 10.60 -25.86 -7.58
CA ARG A 269 9.92 -25.34 -8.78
C ARG A 269 10.96 -24.82 -9.78
N ASP A 270 10.64 -24.93 -11.08
CA ASP A 270 11.52 -24.49 -12.17
C ASP A 270 11.96 -23.03 -12.03
N ALA A 271 11.13 -22.17 -11.44
CA ALA A 271 11.46 -20.76 -11.19
C ALA A 271 12.64 -20.55 -10.20
N HIS A 272 13.06 -21.59 -9.48
CA HIS A 272 14.12 -21.53 -8.48
C HIS A 272 15.31 -22.45 -8.79
N GLN A 273 15.28 -23.18 -9.92
CA GLN A 273 16.38 -24.00 -10.42
C GLN A 273 17.27 -23.18 -11.37
#